data_AF-A0A4U8YXQ1-F1
#
_entry.id   AF-A0A4U8YXQ1-F1
#
_cell.length_a   1.000
_cell.length_b   1.000
_cell.length_c   1.000
_cell.angle_alpha   90.00
_cell.angle_beta   90.00
_cell.angle_gamma   90.00
#
_symmetry.space_group_name_H-M   'P 1'
#
loop_
_entity.id
_entity.type
_entity.pdbx_description
1 polymer ?
#
loop_
_entity_poly.entity_id
_entity_poly.type
_entity_poly.pdbx_seq_one_letter_code
_entity_poly.pdbx_strand_id
1 'polypeptide(L)'
;MRAPGSWPSFLLFLTTIWLSLEPNAHRHLSPSSGLFDWKTFLTFVYLLFYAFAVLFIGISFYNLSAKRLRARQLPTGLAGAVPLAALFSGSAHWLQPRVAEVLSGWYVVGIDSLLVGAIVWTALELGFREPLDVEAK
;
A
#
# COMPACT_ATOMS: atom_id res chain seq x y z
N MET A 1 25.63 9.86 0.27
CA MET A 1 24.55 10.32 1.16
C MET A 1 23.22 10.06 0.46
N ARG A 2 22.41 9.10 0.95
CA ARG A 2 21.12 8.74 0.34
C ARG A 2 20.09 9.75 0.86
N ALA A 3 19.50 10.56 -0.01
CA ALA A 3 18.41 11.44 0.39
C ALA A 3 17.32 10.59 1.08
N PRO A 4 16.73 11.05 2.21
CA PRO A 4 15.59 10.36 2.78
C PRO A 4 14.53 10.26 1.69
N GLY A 5 14.10 9.03 1.37
CA GLY A 5 13.07 8.81 0.37
C GLY A 5 11.85 9.65 0.77
N SER A 6 11.42 10.57 -0.08
CA SER A 6 10.29 11.47 0.20
C SER A 6 8.94 10.76 0.11
N TRP A 7 8.91 9.60 -0.55
CA TRP A 7 7.69 8.84 -0.82
C TRP A 7 6.98 8.28 0.44
N PRO A 8 7.64 7.78 1.50
CA PRO A 8 6.94 7.30 2.69
C PRO A 8 6.31 8.46 3.44
N SER A 9 7.02 9.60 3.56
CA SER A 9 6.49 10.82 4.18
C SER A 9 5.29 11.36 3.41
N PHE A 10 5.37 11.35 2.08
CA PHE A 10 4.25 11.73 1.22
C PHE A 10 3.04 10.80 1.38
N LEU A 11 3.27 9.48 1.43
CA LEU A 11 2.21 8.50 1.66
C LEU A 11 1.57 8.67 3.03
N LEU A 12 2.36 8.85 4.10
CA LEU A 12 1.85 9.11 5.45
C LEU A 12 1.00 10.37 5.53
N PHE A 13 1.43 11.45 4.87
CA PHE A 13 0.67 12.69 4.79
C PHE A 13 -0.70 12.47 4.14
N LEU A 14 -0.71 11.79 2.98
CA LEU A 14 -1.95 11.44 2.29
C LEU A 14 -2.85 10.53 3.15
N THR A 15 -2.31 9.49 3.78
CA THR A 15 -3.09 8.60 4.64
C THR A 15 -3.67 9.33 5.85
N THR A 16 -2.96 10.32 6.40
CA THR A 16 -3.46 11.13 7.53
C THR A 16 -4.68 11.97 7.13
N ILE A 17 -4.65 12.56 5.92
CA ILE A 17 -5.80 13.27 5.38
C ILE A 17 -6.96 12.29 5.14
N TRP A 18 -6.70 11.10 4.59
CA TRP A 18 -7.72 10.07 4.42
C TRP A 18 -8.40 9.72 5.74
N LEU A 19 -7.64 9.41 6.79
CA LEU A 19 -8.19 9.06 8.11
C LEU A 19 -9.04 10.20 8.71
N SER A 20 -8.70 11.45 8.41
CA SER A 20 -9.49 12.61 8.84
C SER A 20 -10.81 12.75 8.05
N LEU A 21 -10.84 12.29 6.80
CA LEU A 21 -12.00 12.38 5.91
C LEU A 21 -12.91 11.15 5.98
N GLU A 22 -12.38 9.98 6.33
CA GLU A 22 -13.07 8.69 6.40
C GLU A 22 -14.45 8.75 7.08
N PRO A 23 -14.66 9.46 8.21
CA PRO A 23 -15.97 9.53 8.85
C PRO A 23 -17.07 10.12 7.94
N ASN A 24 -16.70 11.00 7.00
CA ASN A 24 -17.63 11.61 6.06
C ASN A 24 -18.01 10.67 4.89
N ALA A 25 -17.36 9.52 4.75
CA ALA A 25 -17.71 8.53 3.73
C ALA A 25 -18.93 7.68 4.12
N HIS A 26 -19.33 7.70 5.40
CA HIS A 26 -20.50 6.97 5.91
C HIS A 26 -21.75 7.83 5.84
N ARG A 27 -22.60 7.59 4.85
CA ARG A 27 -23.88 8.30 4.67
C ARG A 27 -25.07 7.42 5.03
N HIS A 28 -25.95 7.93 5.89
CA HIS A 28 -27.23 7.28 6.20
C HIS A 28 -28.25 7.55 5.09
N LEU A 29 -28.85 6.49 4.56
CA LEU A 29 -29.92 6.53 3.56
C LEU A 29 -31.29 6.79 4.23
N SER A 30 -31.42 7.88 4.97
CA SER A 30 -32.69 8.27 5.59
C SER A 30 -33.57 9.00 4.56
N PRO A 31 -34.91 8.82 4.58
CA PRO A 31 -35.83 9.59 3.74
C PRO A 31 -35.71 11.12 3.89
N SER A 32 -35.18 11.59 5.03
CA SER A 32 -34.94 13.01 5.32
C SER A 32 -33.59 13.54 4.83
N SER A 33 -32.71 12.68 4.31
CA SER A 33 -31.41 13.09 3.78
C SER A 33 -31.57 13.59 2.34
N GLY A 34 -31.04 14.79 2.02
CA GLY A 34 -31.11 15.34 0.66
C GLY A 34 -30.42 14.44 -0.36
N LEU A 35 -30.68 14.57 -1.66
CA LEU A 35 -30.07 13.68 -2.66
C LEU A 35 -28.52 13.81 -2.71
N PHE A 36 -28.00 15.01 -2.48
CA PHE A 36 -26.57 15.32 -2.63
C PHE A 36 -25.98 15.95 -1.37
N ASP A 37 -24.76 15.53 -1.01
CA ASP A 37 -23.98 16.08 0.09
C ASP A 37 -22.55 16.37 -0.39
N TRP A 38 -22.16 17.64 -0.27
CA TRP A 38 -20.86 18.14 -0.70
C TRP A 38 -19.71 17.49 0.07
N LYS A 39 -19.90 17.17 1.36
CA LYS A 39 -18.85 16.56 2.19
C LYS A 39 -18.53 15.14 1.72
N THR A 40 -19.59 14.35 1.51
CA THR A 40 -19.47 13.00 0.95
C THR A 40 -18.82 13.05 -0.45
N PHE A 41 -19.27 13.96 -1.32
CA PHE A 41 -18.71 14.11 -2.66
C PHE A 41 -17.22 14.41 -2.64
N LEU A 42 -16.78 15.43 -1.88
CA LEU A 42 -15.36 15.79 -1.76
C LEU A 42 -14.51 14.65 -1.17
N THR A 43 -15.07 13.90 -0.23
CA THR A 43 -14.39 12.73 0.37
C THR A 43 -14.10 11.66 -0.69
N PHE A 44 -15.05 11.37 -1.58
CA PHE A 44 -14.83 10.41 -2.66
C PHE A 44 -13.90 10.94 -3.76
N VAL A 45 -13.96 12.23 -4.08
CA VAL A 45 -12.98 12.86 -5.00
C VAL A 45 -11.56 12.73 -4.44
N TYR A 46 -11.40 12.99 -3.14
CA TYR A 46 -10.12 12.79 -2.46
C TYR A 46 -9.70 11.31 -2.47
N LEU A 47 -10.61 10.37 -2.17
CA LEU A 47 -10.32 8.93 -2.19
C LEU A 47 -9.83 8.47 -3.57
N LEU A 48 -10.43 8.98 -4.66
CA LEU A 48 -9.99 8.68 -6.03
C LEU A 48 -8.55 9.15 -6.27
N PHE A 49 -8.23 10.39 -5.86
CA PHE A 49 -6.87 10.92 -5.95
C PHE A 49 -5.89 10.13 -5.08
N TYR A 50 -6.29 9.79 -3.86
CA TYR A 50 -5.50 8.99 -2.92
C TYR A 50 -5.18 7.61 -3.51
N ALA A 51 -6.18 6.90 -4.05
CA ALA A 51 -6.00 5.60 -4.69
C ALA A 51 -5.02 5.67 -5.87
N PHE A 52 -5.15 6.71 -6.71
CA PHE A 52 -4.24 6.94 -7.83
C PHE A 52 -2.80 7.16 -7.35
N ALA A 53 -2.60 7.97 -6.30
CA ALA A 53 -1.27 8.21 -5.71
C ALA A 53 -0.66 6.91 -5.15
N VAL A 54 -1.43 6.11 -4.41
CA VAL A 54 -0.97 4.81 -3.87
C VAL A 54 -0.57 3.85 -4.99
N LEU A 55 -1.37 3.74 -6.06
CA LEU A 55 -1.04 2.92 -7.22
C LEU A 55 0.24 3.41 -7.91
N PHE A 56 0.40 4.71 -8.10
CA PHE A 56 1.58 5.29 -8.72
C PHE A 56 2.86 5.03 -7.89
N ILE A 57 2.77 5.13 -6.56
CA ILE A 57 3.85 4.77 -5.63
C ILE A 57 4.17 3.28 -5.76
N GLY A 58 3.16 2.42 -5.80
CA GLY A 58 3.34 0.97 -5.97
C GLY A 58 4.03 0.60 -7.28
N ILE A 59 3.61 1.20 -8.40
CA ILE A 59 4.22 0.99 -9.74
C ILE A 59 5.67 1.48 -9.74
N SER A 60 5.93 2.67 -9.17
CA SER A 60 7.28 3.22 -9.05
C SER A 60 8.19 2.32 -8.21
N PHE A 61 7.68 1.82 -7.09
CA PHE A 61 8.37 0.88 -6.22
C PHE A 61 8.68 -0.44 -6.95
N TYR A 62 7.71 -1.00 -7.68
CA TYR A 62 7.90 -2.19 -8.50
C TYR A 62 9.01 -1.99 -9.53
N ASN A 63 8.98 -0.89 -10.30
CA ASN A 63 9.96 -0.64 -11.35
C ASN A 63 11.39 -0.51 -10.80
N LEU A 64 11.56 0.21 -9.68
CA LEU A 64 12.84 0.32 -9.00
C LEU A 64 13.31 -1.04 -8.46
N SER A 65 12.41 -1.80 -7.85
CA SER A 65 12.72 -3.12 -7.28
C SER A 65 13.08 -4.13 -8.38
N ALA A 66 12.33 -4.16 -9.49
CA ALA A 66 12.59 -5.01 -10.64
C ALA A 66 13.94 -4.68 -11.28
N LYS A 67 14.30 -3.40 -11.41
CA LYS A 67 15.63 -2.99 -11.90
C LYS A 67 16.74 -3.52 -10.99
N ARG A 68 16.59 -3.40 -9.66
CA ARG A 68 17.59 -3.89 -8.70
C ARG A 68 17.68 -5.41 -8.65
N LEU A 69 16.55 -6.12 -8.73
CA LEU A 69 16.54 -7.59 -8.80
C LEU A 69 17.20 -8.09 -10.09
N ARG A 70 16.94 -7.43 -11.22
CA ARG A 70 17.61 -7.76 -12.49
C ARG A 70 19.13 -7.59 -12.39
N ALA A 71 19.60 -6.51 -11.74
CA ALA A 71 21.02 -6.30 -11.49
C ALA A 71 21.65 -7.40 -10.61
N ARG A 72 20.84 -8.21 -9.92
CA ARG A 72 21.24 -9.33 -9.06
C ARG A 72 20.95 -10.70 -9.69
N GLN A 73 20.50 -10.73 -10.94
CA GLN A 73 20.08 -11.95 -11.63
C GLN A 73 18.95 -12.71 -10.90
N LEU A 74 18.15 -12.00 -10.09
CA LEU A 74 17.00 -12.56 -9.40
C LEU A 74 15.71 -12.40 -10.21
N PRO A 75 14.70 -13.27 -10.01
CA PRO A 75 13.42 -13.19 -10.71
C PRO A 75 12.72 -11.86 -10.47
N THR A 76 12.45 -11.10 -11.54
CA THR A 76 11.82 -9.78 -11.44
C THR A 76 10.38 -9.82 -10.96
N GLY A 77 9.70 -10.98 -11.06
CA GLY A 77 8.33 -11.16 -10.54
C GLY A 77 8.24 -10.91 -9.03
N LEU A 78 9.33 -11.11 -8.27
CA LEU A 78 9.37 -10.87 -6.84
C LEU A 78 9.41 -9.37 -6.48
N ALA A 79 9.62 -8.47 -7.44
CA ALA A 79 9.62 -7.02 -7.22
C ALA A 79 8.26 -6.50 -6.73
N GLY A 80 7.18 -7.24 -7.02
CA GLY A 80 5.82 -6.90 -6.63
C GLY A 80 5.41 -7.40 -5.24
N ALA A 81 6.29 -8.13 -4.52
CA ALA A 81 5.91 -8.79 -3.26
C ALA A 81 5.35 -7.81 -2.22
N VAL A 82 6.05 -6.69 -1.98
CA VAL A 82 5.61 -5.65 -1.03
C VAL A 82 4.30 -4.99 -1.45
N PRO A 83 4.15 -4.41 -2.67
CA PRO A 83 2.91 -3.76 -3.05
C PRO A 83 1.73 -4.73 -3.09
N LEU A 84 1.95 -5.99 -3.50
CA LEU A 84 0.90 -7.01 -3.48
C LEU A 84 0.46 -7.37 -2.06
N ALA A 85 1.41 -7.63 -1.15
CA ALA A 85 1.09 -7.92 0.24
C ALA A 85 0.40 -6.72 0.93
N ALA A 86 0.80 -5.50 0.59
CA ALA A 86 0.18 -4.28 1.12
C ALA A 86 -1.29 -4.13 0.64
N LEU A 87 -1.57 -4.47 -0.61
CA LEU A 87 -2.96 -4.50 -1.13
C LEU A 87 -3.81 -5.52 -0.37
N PHE A 88 -3.31 -6.72 -0.12
CA PHE A 88 -4.03 -7.73 0.66
C PHE A 88 -4.25 -7.28 2.12
N SER A 89 -3.22 -6.74 2.78
CA SER A 89 -3.32 -6.23 4.16
C SER A 89 -4.34 -5.11 4.25
N GLY A 90 -4.27 -4.10 3.39
CA GLY A 90 -5.24 -3.01 3.36
C GLY A 90 -6.67 -3.49 3.08
N SER A 91 -6.84 -4.45 2.17
CA SER A 91 -8.14 -5.06 1.88
C SER A 91 -8.69 -5.85 3.07
N ALA A 92 -7.84 -6.57 3.79
CA ALA A 92 -8.22 -7.34 4.97
C ALA A 92 -8.67 -6.42 6.12
N HIS A 93 -7.93 -5.34 6.39
CA HIS A 93 -8.29 -4.33 7.40
C HIS A 93 -9.59 -3.59 7.04
N TRP A 94 -9.86 -3.36 5.76
CA TRP A 94 -11.13 -2.81 5.33
C TRP A 94 -12.30 -3.80 5.46
N LEU A 95 -12.07 -5.06 5.10
CA LEU A 95 -13.13 -6.07 5.05
C LEU A 95 -13.49 -6.62 6.44
N GLN A 96 -12.51 -6.86 7.30
CA GLN A 96 -12.70 -7.56 8.58
C GLN A 96 -13.78 -6.94 9.47
N PRO A 97 -13.87 -5.60 9.65
CA PRO A 97 -14.91 -5.01 10.48
C PRO A 97 -16.33 -5.17 9.92
N ARG A 98 -16.47 -5.48 8.63
CA ARG A 98 -17.76 -5.57 7.92
C ARG A 98 -18.32 -6.99 7.86
N VAL A 99 -17.46 -8.00 8.04
CA VAL A 99 -17.81 -9.43 7.98
C VAL A 99 -17.07 -10.21 9.08
N ALA A 100 -16.96 -9.63 10.27
CA ALA A 100 -16.16 -10.16 11.38
C ALA A 100 -16.63 -11.56 11.82
N GLU A 101 -17.90 -11.87 11.60
CA GLU A 101 -18.52 -13.17 11.84
C GLU A 101 -18.04 -14.27 10.87
N VAL A 102 -17.56 -13.91 9.68
CA VAL A 102 -17.02 -14.84 8.67
C VAL A 102 -15.49 -14.81 8.65
N LEU A 103 -14.90 -13.61 8.71
CA LEU A 103 -13.47 -13.40 8.63
C LEU A 103 -12.89 -13.20 10.03
N SER A 104 -12.29 -14.27 10.57
CA SER A 104 -11.56 -14.20 11.83
C SER A 104 -10.43 -13.16 11.78
N GLY A 105 -10.22 -12.42 12.88
CA GLY A 105 -9.10 -11.50 13.02
C GLY A 105 -7.72 -12.14 12.81
N TRP A 106 -7.59 -13.46 12.99
CA TRP A 106 -6.36 -14.20 12.68
C TRP A 106 -5.94 -14.13 11.21
N TYR A 107 -6.88 -13.97 10.28
CA TYR A 107 -6.55 -13.76 8.87
C TYR A 107 -5.82 -12.43 8.66
N VAL A 108 -6.25 -11.37 9.35
CA VAL A 108 -5.58 -10.06 9.29
C VAL A 108 -4.16 -10.18 9.81
N VAL A 109 -3.96 -10.82 10.96
CA VAL A 109 -2.61 -11.07 11.53
C VAL A 109 -1.73 -11.87 10.56
N GLY A 110 -2.28 -12.92 9.93
CA GLY A 110 -1.56 -13.72 8.95
C GLY A 110 -1.12 -12.91 7.72
N ILE A 111 -2.02 -12.10 7.16
CA ILE A 111 -1.73 -11.25 6.00
C ILE A 111 -0.71 -10.16 6.37
N ASP A 112 -0.84 -9.55 7.55
CA ASP A 112 0.12 -8.55 8.04
C ASP A 112 1.51 -9.17 8.25
N SER A 113 1.56 -10.42 8.73
CA SER A 113 2.82 -11.16 8.86
C SER A 113 3.49 -11.39 7.49
N LEU A 114 2.72 -11.69 6.44
CA LEU A 114 3.24 -11.80 5.07
C LEU A 114 3.75 -10.45 4.54
N LEU A 115 3.05 -9.36 4.83
CA LEU A 115 3.50 -8.00 4.47
C LEU A 115 4.82 -7.65 5.16
N VAL A 116 4.92 -7.87 6.47
CA VAL A 116 6.16 -7.63 7.23
C VAL A 116 7.29 -8.48 6.67
N GLY A 117 7.05 -9.77 6.40
CA GLY A 117 8.03 -10.66 5.77
C GLY A 117 8.50 -10.14 4.40
N ALA A 118 7.58 -9.69 3.55
CA ALA A 118 7.93 -9.12 2.24
C ALA A 118 8.76 -7.83 2.38
N ILE A 119 8.43 -6.95 3.33
CA ILE A 119 9.19 -5.72 3.61
C ILE A 119 10.61 -6.06 4.08
N VAL A 120 10.75 -6.95 5.07
CA VAL A 120 12.04 -7.37 5.61
C VAL A 120 12.90 -7.99 4.53
N TRP A 121 12.35 -8.94 3.76
CA TRP A 121 13.03 -9.56 2.63
C TRP A 121 13.51 -8.52 1.61
N THR A 122 12.63 -7.61 1.19
CA THR A 122 12.96 -6.59 0.19
C THR A 122 14.02 -5.62 0.68
N ALA A 123 14.00 -5.26 1.97
CA ALA A 123 15.01 -4.41 2.58
C ALA A 123 16.37 -5.11 2.65
N LEU A 124 16.41 -6.36 3.10
CA LEU A 124 17.65 -7.15 3.18
C LEU A 124 18.25 -7.37 1.79
N GLU A 125 17.42 -7.76 0.83
CA GLU A 125 17.86 -7.99 -0.54
C GLU A 125 18.29 -6.64 -1.14
N LEU A 126 17.37 -5.72 -1.41
CA LEU A 126 17.64 -4.54 -2.23
C LEU A 126 18.32 -3.37 -1.52
N GLY A 127 18.41 -3.42 -0.19
CA GLY A 127 18.90 -2.33 0.65
C GLY A 127 20.32 -2.53 1.17
N PHE A 128 20.65 -3.74 1.62
CA PHE A 128 21.88 -4.02 2.39
C PHE A 128 22.89 -4.91 1.68
N ARG A 129 22.45 -5.84 0.83
CA ARG A 129 23.38 -6.67 0.05
C ARG A 129 24.04 -5.85 -1.04
N GLU A 130 25.36 -5.96 -1.17
CA GLU A 130 26.12 -5.39 -2.27
C GLU A 130 25.70 -6.04 -3.60
N PRO A 131 25.75 -5.31 -4.73
CA PRO A 131 25.56 -5.92 -6.04
C PRO A 131 26.56 -7.07 -6.22
N LEU A 132 26.14 -8.16 -6.88
CA LEU A 132 27.10 -9.17 -7.30
C LEU A 132 28.07 -8.48 -8.28
N ASP A 133 29.35 -8.45 -7.92
CA ASP A 133 30.40 -7.94 -8.80
C ASP A 133 30.41 -8.79 -10.06
N VAL A 134 30.00 -8.17 -11.17
CA VAL A 134 30.18 -8.76 -12.50
C VAL A 134 31.62 -8.47 -12.91
N GLU A 135 32.59 -9.06 -12.21
CA GLU A 135 33.95 -9.16 -12.70
C GLU A 135 34.24 -10.55 -13.25
N ALA A 136 34.79 -10.53 -14.47
CA ALA A 136 35.39 -11.61 -15.24
C ALA A 136 34.46 -12.49 -16.10
N LYS A 137 34.00 -11.95 -17.23
CA LYS A 137 34.36 -12.53 -18.53
C LYS A 137 34.43 -11.49 -19.65
#